data_AF-A0A1G6Q9V6-F1
#
_entry.id   AF-A0A1G6Q9V6-F1
#
_cell.length_a   1.000
_cell.length_b   1.000
_cell.length_c   1.000
_cell.angle_alpha   90.00
_cell.angle_beta   90.00
_cell.angle_gamma   90.00
#
_symmetry.space_group_name_H-M   'P 1'
#
loop_
_entity.id
_entity.type
_entity.pdbx_description
1 polymer ?
#
loop_
_entity_poly.entity_id
_entity_poly.type
_entity_poly.pdbx_seq_one_letter_code
_entity_poly.pdbx_strand_id
1 'polypeptide(L)'
;MFLADGGGGSVPPVEPAFAGTQTLRIEPSAIPGALAAFREAYDRVSEKVRALDGLEVPRWADDPVSGETATEFLQRTNSGAADSAIACLRGYQEQLGKAIEALETAQEGYLRTEGTNHLMWGKIHPA
;
A
#
# COMPACT_ATOMS: atom_id res chain seq x y z
N MET A 1 -41.19 27.93 -17.11
CA MET A 1 -40.61 27.41 -15.85
C MET A 1 -39.86 26.14 -16.18
N PHE A 2 -38.53 26.17 -16.08
CA PHE A 2 -37.68 24.98 -16.12
C PHE A 2 -37.15 24.81 -14.69
N LEU A 3 -37.58 23.77 -13.98
CA LEU A 3 -36.92 23.31 -12.77
C LEU A 3 -35.81 22.36 -13.21
N ALA A 4 -34.57 22.85 -13.17
CA ALA A 4 -33.39 22.00 -13.13
C ALA A 4 -33.01 21.85 -11.66
N ASP A 5 -33.55 20.82 -11.01
CA ASP A 5 -33.07 20.35 -9.71
C ASP A 5 -32.21 19.12 -9.95
N GLY A 6 -30.91 19.36 -10.07
CA GLY A 6 -29.89 18.35 -10.32
C GLY A 6 -28.65 18.69 -9.53
N GLY A 7 -28.82 18.93 -8.22
CA GLY A 7 -27.73 19.15 -7.27
C GLY A 7 -26.92 17.88 -7.04
N GLY A 8 -26.10 17.50 -8.03
CA GLY A 8 -25.03 16.53 -7.87
C GLY A 8 -23.86 17.17 -7.14
N GLY A 9 -24.01 17.41 -5.83
CA GLY A 9 -22.90 17.76 -4.97
C GLY A 9 -21.93 16.58 -4.94
N SER A 10 -20.93 16.61 -5.82
CA SER A 10 -19.75 15.76 -5.71
C SER A 10 -19.07 16.12 -4.41
N VAL A 11 -19.41 15.37 -3.35
CA VAL A 11 -18.62 15.34 -2.13
C VAL A 11 -17.22 14.97 -2.61
N PRO A 12 -16.19 15.81 -2.40
CA PRO A 12 -14.84 15.40 -2.72
C PRO A 12 -14.60 14.08 -1.99
N PRO A 13 -13.98 13.07 -2.63
CA PRO A 13 -13.65 11.85 -1.93
C PRO A 13 -12.89 12.28 -0.67
N VAL A 14 -13.41 11.92 0.50
CA VAL A 14 -12.67 12.06 1.74
C VAL A 14 -11.43 11.21 1.51
N GLU A 15 -10.32 11.88 1.16
CA GLU A 15 -9.06 11.20 0.97
C GLU A 15 -8.84 10.37 2.24
N PRO A 16 -8.52 9.08 2.12
CA PRO A 16 -8.22 8.29 3.28
C PRO A 16 -7.15 9.04 4.08
N ALA A 17 -7.34 9.23 5.39
CA ALA A 17 -6.40 9.95 6.28
C ALA A 17 -4.97 9.33 6.33
N PHE A 18 -4.73 8.33 5.49
CA PHE A 18 -3.44 7.71 5.19
C PHE A 18 -2.62 8.50 4.15
N ALA A 19 -3.16 9.55 3.53
CA ALA A 19 -2.43 10.42 2.60
C ALA A 19 -1.45 11.33 3.36
N GLY A 20 -0.22 10.85 3.59
CA GLY A 20 0.87 11.63 4.19
C GLY A 20 1.96 10.76 4.81
N THR A 21 3.14 11.34 5.03
CA THR A 21 4.26 10.64 5.68
C THR A 21 3.90 10.35 7.14
N GLN A 22 3.65 9.09 7.47
CA GLN A 22 3.42 8.64 8.84
C GLN A 22 4.73 8.16 9.46
N THR A 23 5.06 8.67 10.64
CA THR A 23 6.25 8.22 11.40
C THR A 23 5.82 7.17 12.42
N LEU A 24 6.33 5.95 12.29
CA LEU A 24 6.08 4.86 13.22
C LEU A 24 7.25 4.72 14.19
N ARG A 25 6.97 4.67 15.49
CA ARG A 25 7.97 4.38 16.53
C ARG A 25 7.90 2.91 16.89
N ILE A 26 9.00 2.18 16.71
CA ILE A 26 9.08 0.74 16.97
C ILE A 26 10.27 0.48 17.91
N GLU A 27 10.02 -0.30 18.95
CA GLU A 27 11.07 -0.83 19.82
C GLU A 27 11.86 -1.93 19.11
N PRO A 28 13.18 -2.06 19.32
CA PRO A 28 14.03 -3.02 18.60
C PRO A 28 13.51 -4.47 18.65
N SER A 29 12.99 -4.88 19.82
CA SER A 29 12.43 -6.23 20.04
C SER A 29 11.14 -6.49 19.24
N ALA A 30 10.43 -5.44 18.83
CA ALA A 30 9.21 -5.54 18.04
C ALA A 30 9.46 -5.53 16.53
N ILE A 31 10.69 -5.20 16.07
CA ILE A 31 11.03 -5.15 14.64
C ILE A 31 10.73 -6.47 13.90
N PRO A 32 11.08 -7.66 14.43
CA PRO A 32 10.77 -8.92 13.73
C PRO A 32 9.26 -9.15 13.55
N GLY A 33 8.45 -8.79 14.55
CA GLY A 33 7.00 -8.87 14.49
C GLY A 33 6.40 -7.87 13.50
N ALA A 34 6.91 -6.64 13.49
CA ALA A 34 6.52 -5.63 12.52
C ALA A 34 6.85 -6.08 11.09
N LEU A 35 8.06 -6.60 10.83
CA LEU A 35 8.46 -7.13 9.54
C LEU A 35 7.53 -8.25 9.05
N ALA A 36 7.15 -9.18 9.92
CA ALA A 36 6.21 -10.24 9.58
C ALA A 36 4.85 -9.67 9.15
N ALA A 37 4.32 -8.71 9.91
CA ALA A 37 3.03 -8.08 9.60
C ALA A 37 3.06 -7.27 8.29
N PHE A 38 4.12 -6.49 8.05
CA PHE A 38 4.28 -5.73 6.82
C PHE A 38 4.45 -6.63 5.59
N ARG A 39 5.21 -7.73 5.70
CA ARG A 39 5.36 -8.73 4.64
C ARG A 39 4.03 -9.43 4.33
N GLU A 40 3.28 -9.84 5.35
CA GLU A 40 1.95 -10.43 5.16
C GLU A 40 1.00 -9.44 4.46
N ALA A 41 0.99 -8.18 4.89
CA ALA A 41 0.19 -7.14 4.25
C ALA A 41 0.61 -6.94 2.78
N TYR A 42 1.92 -6.91 2.51
CA TYR A 42 2.46 -6.79 1.16
C TYR A 42 2.02 -7.95 0.27
N ASP A 43 2.07 -9.18 0.77
CA ASP A 43 1.67 -10.38 0.01
C ASP A 43 0.17 -10.35 -0.32
N ARG A 44 -0.67 -9.99 0.65
CA ARG A 44 -2.12 -9.85 0.44
C ARG A 44 -2.45 -8.78 -0.60
N VAL A 45 -1.80 -7.62 -0.54
CA VAL A 45 -1.99 -6.55 -1.54
C VAL A 45 -1.50 -7.01 -2.91
N SER A 46 -0.34 -7.68 -2.97
CA SER A 46 0.24 -8.21 -4.21
C SER A 46 -0.69 -9.21 -4.90
N GLU A 47 -1.35 -10.06 -4.12
CA GLU A 47 -2.35 -11.00 -4.64
C GLU A 47 -3.56 -10.27 -5.25
N LYS A 48 -4.05 -9.21 -4.59
CA LYS A 48 -5.16 -8.38 -5.12
C LYS A 48 -4.77 -7.63 -6.40
N VAL A 49 -3.56 -7.08 -6.46
CA VAL A 49 -3.05 -6.43 -7.68
C VAL A 49 -3.01 -7.42 -8.83
N ARG A 50 -2.46 -8.63 -8.62
CA ARG A 50 -2.43 -9.69 -9.65
C ARG A 50 -3.83 -10.11 -10.10
N ALA A 51 -4.77 -10.24 -9.17
CA ALA A 51 -6.16 -10.58 -9.50
C ALA A 51 -6.85 -9.51 -10.35
N LEU A 52 -6.55 -8.23 -10.11
CA LEU A 52 -7.10 -7.11 -10.90
C LEU A 52 -6.43 -7.00 -12.28
N ASP A 53 -5.11 -7.23 -12.37
CA ASP A 53 -4.39 -7.25 -13.64
C ASP A 53 -4.95 -8.32 -14.60
N GLY A 54 -5.42 -9.45 -14.07
CA GLY A 54 -6.03 -10.54 -14.84
C GLY A 54 -7.54 -10.43 -15.04
N LEU A 55 -8.19 -9.37 -14.56
CA LEU A 55 -9.64 -9.26 -14.62
C LEU A 55 -10.10 -8.77 -16.00
N GLU A 56 -10.74 -9.66 -16.76
CA GLU A 56 -11.48 -9.27 -17.95
C GLU A 56 -12.87 -8.73 -17.56
N VAL A 57 -13.24 -7.56 -18.07
CA VAL A 57 -14.57 -6.96 -17.87
C VAL A 57 -15.36 -7.07 -19.17
N PRO A 58 -16.14 -8.16 -19.37
CA PRO A 58 -16.95 -8.32 -20.57
C PRO A 58 -18.15 -7.38 -20.56
N ARG A 59 -18.73 -7.15 -21.74
CA ARG A 59 -20.04 -6.49 -21.84
C ARG A 59 -21.08 -7.36 -21.14
N TRP A 60 -21.93 -6.75 -20.32
CA TRP A 60 -22.99 -7.48 -19.59
C TRP A 60 -24.19 -7.86 -20.46
N ALA A 61 -24.39 -7.13 -21.55
CA ALA A 61 -25.38 -7.37 -22.60
C ALA A 61 -24.79 -6.91 -23.95
N ASP A 62 -25.35 -7.29 -25.08
CA ASP A 62 -24.80 -6.91 -26.41
C ASP A 62 -25.41 -5.60 -26.95
N ASP A 63 -25.61 -4.64 -26.05
CA ASP A 63 -26.17 -3.33 -26.36
C ASP A 63 -25.12 -2.21 -26.27
N PRO A 64 -25.38 -1.02 -26.82
CA PRO A 64 -24.43 0.09 -26.77
C PRO A 64 -24.11 0.59 -25.35
N VAL A 65 -25.08 0.58 -24.43
CA VAL A 65 -24.92 1.12 -23.07
C VAL A 65 -24.04 0.20 -22.22
N SER A 66 -24.22 -1.11 -22.34
CA SER A 66 -23.33 -2.08 -21.69
C SER A 66 -21.89 -1.97 -22.18
N GLY A 67 -21.68 -1.68 -23.47
CA GLY A 67 -20.37 -1.45 -24.07
C GLY A 67 -19.68 -0.19 -23.53
N GLU A 68 -20.42 0.91 -23.44
CA GLU A 68 -19.96 2.16 -22.84
C GLU A 68 -19.63 1.97 -21.36
N THR A 69 -20.53 1.33 -20.60
CA THR A 69 -20.35 1.12 -19.16
C THR A 69 -19.16 0.20 -18.84
N ALA A 70 -18.96 -0.87 -19.63
CA ALA A 70 -17.78 -1.72 -19.49
C ALA A 70 -16.49 -0.95 -19.74
N THR A 71 -16.49 -0.03 -20.71
CA THR A 71 -15.34 0.83 -21.04
C THR A 71 -15.03 1.81 -19.90
N GLU A 72 -16.04 2.53 -19.39
CA GLU A 72 -15.92 3.46 -18.27
C GLU A 72 -15.45 2.76 -16.98
N PHE A 73 -16.00 1.57 -16.70
CA PHE A 73 -15.57 0.76 -15.57
C PHE A 73 -14.11 0.34 -15.71
N LEU A 74 -13.72 -0.18 -16.88
CA LEU A 74 -12.33 -0.56 -17.15
C LEU A 74 -11.40 0.64 -17.01
N GLN A 75 -11.83 1.83 -17.46
CA GLN A 75 -11.04 3.03 -17.26
C GLN A 75 -10.83 3.35 -15.78
N ARG A 76 -11.89 3.38 -14.97
CA ARG A 76 -11.77 3.68 -13.53
C ARG A 76 -11.02 2.60 -12.75
N THR A 77 -11.08 1.35 -13.17
CA THR A 77 -10.44 0.25 -12.44
C THR A 77 -8.99 0.04 -12.90
N ASN A 78 -8.73 0.05 -14.21
CA ASN A 78 -7.49 -0.47 -14.82
C ASN A 78 -6.73 0.52 -15.72
N SER A 79 -7.23 1.73 -16.01
CA SER A 79 -6.52 2.65 -16.94
C SER A 79 -5.20 3.21 -16.43
N GLY A 80 -4.84 2.97 -15.16
CA GLY A 80 -3.61 3.51 -14.58
C GLY A 80 -3.62 5.02 -14.36
N ALA A 81 -4.77 5.69 -14.52
CA ALA A 81 -4.97 7.05 -14.01
C ALA A 81 -4.72 7.07 -12.49
N ALA A 82 -4.28 8.23 -11.96
CA ALA A 82 -3.88 8.38 -10.56
C ALA A 82 -4.97 7.94 -9.57
N ASP A 83 -6.24 8.12 -9.93
CA ASP A 83 -7.40 7.76 -9.10
C ASP A 83 -7.94 6.35 -9.37
N SER A 84 -7.29 5.57 -10.25
CA SER A 84 -7.74 4.21 -10.53
C SER A 84 -7.47 3.29 -9.34
N ALA A 85 -8.38 2.35 -9.10
CA ALA A 85 -8.26 1.40 -7.99
C ALA A 85 -6.94 0.63 -8.03
N ILE A 86 -6.48 0.26 -9.23
CA ILE A 86 -5.20 -0.44 -9.40
C ILE A 86 -4.00 0.46 -9.11
N ALA A 87 -4.04 1.74 -9.49
CA ALA A 87 -2.96 2.68 -9.19
C ALA A 87 -2.83 2.91 -7.68
N CYS A 88 -3.94 3.06 -6.97
CA CYS A 88 -3.97 3.18 -5.52
C CYS A 88 -3.36 1.95 -4.82
N LEU A 89 -3.76 0.74 -5.24
CA LEU A 89 -3.22 -0.50 -4.68
C LEU A 89 -1.72 -0.67 -4.95
N ARG A 90 -1.24 -0.31 -6.15
CA ARG A 90 0.18 -0.32 -6.48
C ARG A 90 0.97 0.69 -5.66
N GLY A 91 0.43 1.90 -5.48
CA GLY A 91 1.04 2.92 -4.62
C GLY A 91 1.14 2.45 -3.16
N TYR A 92 0.11 1.79 -2.65
CA TYR A 92 0.13 1.20 -1.30
C TYR A 92 1.12 0.04 -1.18
N GLN A 93 1.20 -0.83 -2.20
CA GLN A 93 2.20 -1.90 -2.28
C GLN A 93 3.63 -1.35 -2.22
N GLU A 94 3.93 -0.26 -2.95
CA GLU A 94 5.23 0.41 -2.92
C GLU A 94 5.55 0.97 -1.53
N GLN A 95 4.57 1.59 -0.86
CA GLN A 95 4.74 2.09 0.51
C GLN A 95 5.05 0.96 1.51
N LEU A 96 4.37 -0.18 1.39
CA LEU A 96 4.66 -1.37 2.20
C LEU A 96 6.08 -1.89 1.95
N GLY A 97 6.52 -1.94 0.69
CA GLY A 97 7.88 -2.34 0.32
C GLY A 97 8.95 -1.44 0.97
N LYS A 98 8.78 -0.12 0.86
CA LYS A 98 9.67 0.86 1.51
C LYS A 98 9.70 0.73 3.03
N ALA A 99 8.57 0.42 3.65
CA ALA A 99 8.49 0.21 5.09
C ALA A 99 9.27 -1.06 5.51
N ILE A 100 9.19 -2.14 4.73
CA ILE A 100 9.96 -3.37 4.97
C ILE A 100 11.46 -3.07 4.89
N GLU A 101 11.92 -2.43 3.82
CA GLU A 101 13.33 -2.07 3.62
C GLU A 101 13.87 -1.19 4.77
N ALA A 102 13.09 -0.21 5.22
CA ALA A 102 13.46 0.65 6.34
C ALA A 102 13.58 -0.13 7.65
N LEU A 103 12.69 -1.08 7.91
CA LEU A 103 12.73 -1.93 9.10
C LEU A 103 13.90 -2.91 9.09
N GLU A 104 14.21 -3.50 7.94
CA GLU A 104 15.39 -4.37 7.75
C GLU A 104 16.68 -3.58 8.03
N THR A 105 16.80 -2.39 7.44
CA THR A 105 17.94 -1.49 7.67
C THR A 105 18.07 -1.11 9.15
N ALA A 106 16.95 -0.83 9.82
CA ALA A 106 16.95 -0.53 11.26
C ALA A 106 17.40 -1.74 12.08
N GLN A 107 16.89 -2.94 11.78
CA GLN A 107 17.27 -4.17 12.46
C GLN A 107 18.77 -4.45 12.36
N GLU A 108 19.35 -4.32 11.16
CA GLU A 108 20.78 -4.48 10.93
C GLU A 108 21.60 -3.47 11.73
N GLY A 109 21.13 -2.22 11.81
CA GLY A 109 21.76 -1.17 12.62
C GLY A 109 21.80 -1.52 14.12
N TYR A 110 20.69 -2.04 14.66
CA TYR A 110 20.64 -2.49 16.06
C TYR A 110 21.58 -3.68 16.31
N LEU A 111 21.50 -4.72 15.47
CA LEU A 111 22.36 -5.90 15.61
C LEU A 111 23.85 -5.56 15.52
N ARG A 112 24.23 -4.63 14.64
CA ARG A 112 25.62 -4.18 14.53
C ARG A 112 26.07 -3.46 15.80
N THR A 113 25.24 -2.60 16.37
CA THR A 113 25.57 -1.78 17.54
C THR A 113 25.62 -2.61 18.82
N GLU A 114 24.67 -3.54 19.00
CA GLU A 114 24.68 -4.48 20.11
C GLU A 114 25.85 -5.47 19.99
N GLY A 115 26.11 -5.99 18.79
CA GLY A 115 27.26 -6.87 18.52
C GLY A 115 28.60 -6.20 18.80
N THR A 116 28.78 -4.94 18.39
CA THR A 116 30.00 -4.16 18.70
C THR A 116 30.13 -3.83 20.19
N ASN A 117 29.03 -3.51 20.89
CA ASN A 117 29.06 -3.30 22.34
C ASN A 117 29.43 -4.57 23.11
N HIS A 118 28.87 -5.73 22.74
CA HIS A 118 29.20 -6.99 23.40
C HIS A 118 30.68 -7.36 23.22
N LEU A 119 31.25 -7.08 22.05
CA LEU A 119 32.68 -7.26 21.75
C LEU A 119 33.59 -6.27 22.51
N MET A 120 33.11 -5.07 22.87
CA MET A 120 33.87 -4.11 23.67
C MET A 120 33.84 -4.46 25.17
N TRP A 121 32.68 -4.84 25.72
CA TRP A 121 32.59 -5.25 27.12
C TRP A 121 33.30 -6.56 27.41
N GLY A 122 33.32 -7.51 26.48
CA GLY A 122 34.13 -8.74 26.61
C GLY A 122 35.64 -8.50 26.66
N LYS A 123 36.13 -7.31 26.26
CA LYS A 123 37.56 -6.94 26.29
C LYS A 123 37.96 -6.16 27.55
N ILE A 124 37.00 -5.56 28.27
CA ILE A 124 37.26 -4.69 29.44
C ILE A 124 37.28 -5.47 30.76
N HIS A 125 36.86 -6.74 30.76
CA HIS A 125 37.03 -7.65 31.90
C HIS A 125 38.18 -8.66 31.66
N PRO A 126 39.45 -8.30 31.95
CA PRO A 126 40.46 -9.30 32.27
C PRO A 126 40.16 -9.89 33.67
N ALA A 127 40.27 -11.22 33.79
CA ALA A 127 40.26 -11.93 35.06
C ALA A 127 41.48 -11.59 35.93
#